data_AF-A0A2Z3URB1-F1
#
_entry.id   AF-A0A2Z3URB1-F1
#
_cell.length_a   1.000
_cell.length_b   1.000
_cell.length_c   1.000
_cell.angle_alpha   90.00
_cell.angle_beta   90.00
_cell.angle_gamma   90.00
#
_symmetry.space_group_name_H-M   'P 1'
#
loop_
_entity.id
_entity.type
_entity.pdbx_description
1 polymer ?
#
loop_
_entity_poly.entity_id
_entity_poly.type
_entity_poly.pdbx_seq_one_letter_code
_entity_poly.pdbx_strand_id
1 'polypeptide(L)'
;MEDSQTWEFFDRLPRITQNQDQEWRRQFARACHDLSDDLAHGNWPLPRCPAEEMALHLALQDAPVHRKMGVVGDNHDTLPERRDDYDWDGCSDVLFQDHDILWLFDASYDGSEDPDTDLNRHFRVGDLRPCAWFTTFGNHKPRDPARGFQR
;
A
#
# COMPACT_ATOMS: atom_id res chain seq x y z
N MET A 1 -22.12 10.67 1.17
CA MET A 1 -21.12 10.96 0.12
C MET A 1 -19.81 10.20 0.36
N GLU A 2 -19.56 9.61 1.53
CA GLU A 2 -18.40 8.72 1.78
C GLU A 2 -18.47 7.40 1.00
N ASP A 3 -19.68 6.85 0.78
CA ASP A 3 -19.81 5.56 0.10
C ASP A 3 -19.30 5.59 -1.34
N SER A 4 -19.63 6.61 -2.15
CA SER A 4 -19.18 6.64 -3.55
C SER A 4 -17.65 6.71 -3.70
N GLN A 5 -16.99 7.50 -2.87
CA GLN A 5 -15.53 7.70 -2.92
C GLN A 5 -14.77 6.49 -2.36
N THR A 6 -15.34 5.79 -1.38
CA THR A 6 -14.79 4.53 -0.86
C THR A 6 -14.84 3.43 -1.93
N TRP A 7 -15.93 3.37 -2.71
CA TRP A 7 -16.06 2.40 -3.80
C TRP A 7 -15.06 2.69 -4.93
N GLU A 8 -14.85 3.95 -5.30
CA GLU A 8 -13.79 4.34 -6.26
C GLU A 8 -12.38 3.90 -5.82
N PHE A 9 -12.09 3.91 -4.52
CA PHE A 9 -10.80 3.46 -4.00
C PHE A 9 -10.60 1.94 -4.13
N PHE A 10 -11.57 1.14 -3.69
CA PHE A 10 -11.46 -0.33 -3.79
C PHE A 10 -11.52 -0.83 -5.23
N ASP A 11 -12.14 -0.08 -6.15
CA ASP A 11 -12.19 -0.41 -7.58
C ASP A 11 -10.81 -0.32 -8.26
N ARG A 12 -9.86 0.39 -7.66
CA ARG A 12 -8.47 0.48 -8.13
C ARG A 12 -7.60 -0.69 -7.70
N LEU A 13 -8.09 -1.60 -6.87
CA LEU A 13 -7.31 -2.75 -6.42
C LEU A 13 -7.25 -3.84 -7.51
N PRO A 14 -6.24 -4.73 -7.44
CA PRO A 14 -6.14 -5.88 -8.35
C PRO A 14 -7.41 -6.73 -8.38
N ARG A 15 -7.72 -7.33 -9.54
CA ARG A 15 -8.97 -8.10 -9.76
C ARG A 15 -9.21 -9.20 -8.71
N ILE A 16 -8.14 -9.79 -8.17
CA ILE A 16 -8.21 -10.86 -7.16
C ILE A 16 -8.88 -10.41 -5.85
N THR A 17 -8.97 -9.11 -5.60
CA THR A 17 -9.55 -8.54 -4.37
C THR A 17 -11.05 -8.23 -4.50
N GLN A 18 -11.61 -8.27 -5.72
CA GLN A 18 -12.98 -7.79 -5.97
C GLN A 18 -14.05 -8.56 -5.17
N ASN A 19 -13.83 -9.85 -4.92
CA ASN A 19 -14.74 -10.73 -4.19
C ASN A 19 -14.45 -10.83 -2.69
N GLN A 20 -13.56 -10.00 -2.14
CA GLN A 20 -13.23 -10.03 -0.72
C GLN A 20 -14.32 -9.37 0.12
N ASP A 21 -14.50 -9.91 1.33
CA ASP A 21 -15.56 -9.54 2.24
C ASP A 21 -15.28 -8.22 2.99
N GLN A 22 -16.23 -7.85 3.86
CA GLN A 22 -16.11 -6.63 4.66
C GLN A 22 -14.94 -6.70 5.66
N GLU A 23 -14.60 -7.89 6.18
CA GLU A 23 -13.51 -8.03 7.14
C GLU A 23 -12.17 -7.75 6.46
N TRP A 24 -11.95 -8.32 5.28
CA TRP A 24 -10.78 -8.06 4.46
C TRP A 24 -10.65 -6.57 4.13
N ARG A 25 -11.73 -5.92 3.71
CA ARG A 25 -11.74 -4.47 3.40
C ARG A 25 -11.40 -3.61 4.63
N ARG A 26 -11.86 -4.00 5.82
CA ARG A 26 -11.48 -3.33 7.08
C ARG A 26 -10.00 -3.52 7.39
N GLN A 27 -9.46 -4.72 7.20
CA GLN A 27 -8.03 -4.97 7.38
C GLN A 27 -7.19 -4.15 6.39
N PHE A 28 -7.64 -3.99 5.15
CA PHE A 28 -6.98 -3.13 4.18
C PHE A 28 -7.02 -1.65 4.57
N ALA A 29 -8.18 -1.15 5.02
CA ALA A 29 -8.28 0.21 5.56
C ALA A 29 -7.34 0.44 6.77
N ARG A 30 -7.15 -0.59 7.61
CA ARG A 30 -6.18 -0.56 8.71
C ARG A 30 -4.74 -0.43 8.20
N ALA A 31 -4.38 -1.09 7.10
CA ALA A 31 -3.05 -0.95 6.50
C ALA A 31 -2.80 0.48 6.00
N CYS A 32 -3.80 1.13 5.38
CA CYS A 32 -3.70 2.56 5.03
C CYS A 32 -3.47 3.43 6.28
N HIS A 33 -4.21 3.15 7.34
CA HIS A 33 -4.10 3.89 8.59
C HIS A 33 -2.74 3.67 9.27
N ASP A 34 -2.18 2.46 9.23
CA ASP A 34 -0.85 2.16 9.78
C ASP A 34 0.27 3.01 9.16
N LEU A 35 0.21 3.24 7.84
CA LEU A 35 1.17 4.12 7.15
C LEU A 35 0.95 5.60 7.48
N SER A 36 -0.32 6.01 7.59
CA SER A 36 -0.67 7.37 8.02
C SER A 36 -0.18 7.63 9.45
N ASP A 37 -0.33 6.66 10.35
CA ASP A 37 0.15 6.73 11.73
C ASP A 37 1.67 6.83 11.78
N ASP A 38 2.41 6.09 10.94
CA ASP A 38 3.86 6.25 10.85
C ASP A 38 4.25 7.69 10.52
N LEU A 39 3.61 8.28 9.49
CA LEU A 39 3.84 9.67 9.09
C LEU A 39 3.46 10.67 10.19
N ALA A 40 2.31 10.47 10.86
CA ALA A 40 1.84 11.34 11.94
C ALA A 40 2.80 11.38 13.14
N HIS A 41 3.54 10.29 13.35
CA HIS A 41 4.57 10.20 14.40
C HIS A 41 5.98 10.58 13.90
N GLY A 42 6.11 11.08 12.67
CA GLY A 42 7.39 11.48 12.07
C GLY A 42 8.28 10.31 11.66
N ASN A 43 7.72 9.11 11.51
CA ASN A 43 8.41 7.93 11.02
C ASN A 43 8.24 7.76 9.51
N TRP A 44 9.15 7.00 8.91
CA TRP A 44 9.00 6.55 7.52
C TRP A 44 7.86 5.53 7.43
N PRO A 45 6.97 5.63 6.41
CA PRO A 45 5.87 4.70 6.21
C PRO A 45 6.38 3.42 5.53
N LEU A 46 7.19 2.65 6.26
CA LEU A 46 7.80 1.41 5.77
C LEU A 46 6.77 0.28 5.80
N PRO A 47 6.35 -0.26 4.64
CA PRO A 47 5.42 -1.38 4.59
C PRO A 47 5.98 -2.62 5.27
N ARG A 48 5.13 -3.28 6.06
CA ARG A 48 5.48 -4.52 6.78
C ARG A 48 4.72 -5.75 6.29
N CYS A 49 3.79 -5.58 5.38
CA CYS A 49 3.02 -6.64 4.74
C CYS A 49 2.55 -6.20 3.34
N PRO A 50 2.09 -7.14 2.48
CA PRO A 50 1.65 -6.79 1.13
C PRO A 50 0.50 -5.78 1.07
N ALA A 51 -0.40 -5.79 2.07
CA ALA A 51 -1.47 -4.80 2.15
C ALA A 51 -0.94 -3.37 2.34
N GLU A 52 0.08 -3.19 3.18
CA GLU A 52 0.72 -1.89 3.39
C GLU A 52 1.44 -1.44 2.09
N GLU A 53 2.10 -2.34 1.36
CA GLU A 53 2.75 -1.98 0.08
C GLU A 53 1.73 -1.54 -0.97
N MET A 54 0.62 -2.28 -1.12
CA MET A 54 -0.46 -1.90 -2.02
C MET A 54 -1.11 -0.57 -1.60
N ALA A 55 -1.30 -0.32 -0.31
CA ALA A 55 -1.83 0.95 0.19
C ALA A 55 -0.88 2.12 -0.13
N LEU A 56 0.43 1.93 0.08
CA LEU A 56 1.45 2.93 -0.25
C LEU A 56 1.48 3.21 -1.76
N HIS A 57 1.36 2.18 -2.60
CA HIS A 57 1.31 2.32 -4.05
C HIS A 57 0.17 3.24 -4.49
N LEU A 58 -1.05 3.00 -3.98
CA LEU A 58 -2.21 3.83 -4.30
C LEU A 58 -2.02 5.28 -3.81
N ALA A 59 -1.46 5.47 -2.61
CA ALA A 59 -1.16 6.79 -2.07
C ALA A 59 -0.14 7.56 -2.93
N LEU A 60 0.91 6.88 -3.42
CA LEU A 60 1.90 7.48 -4.32
C LEU A 60 1.32 7.85 -5.68
N GLN A 61 0.38 7.06 -6.22
CA GLN A 61 -0.34 7.42 -7.44
C GLN A 61 -1.17 8.70 -7.28
N ASP A 62 -1.73 8.93 -6.09
CA ASP A 62 -2.59 10.09 -5.82
C ASP A 62 -1.79 11.34 -5.41
N ALA A 63 -0.57 11.16 -4.89
CA ALA A 63 0.27 12.23 -4.38
C ALA A 63 0.49 13.41 -5.36
N PRO A 64 0.74 13.20 -6.68
CA PRO A 64 0.86 14.29 -7.64
C PRO A 64 -0.41 15.15 -7.77
N VAL A 65 -1.59 14.53 -7.66
CA VAL A 65 -2.88 15.22 -7.75
C VAL A 65 -3.13 16.03 -6.49
N HIS A 66 -2.93 15.43 -5.31
CA HIS A 66 -3.08 16.12 -4.03
C HIS A 66 -2.13 17.31 -3.90
N ARG A 67 -0.89 17.17 -4.38
CA ARG A 67 0.06 18.29 -4.46
C ARG A 67 -0.45 19.43 -5.33
N LYS A 68 -0.90 19.14 -6.55
CA LYS A 68 -1.44 20.16 -7.48
C LYS A 68 -2.67 20.88 -6.92
N MET A 69 -3.47 20.18 -6.13
CA MET A 69 -4.66 20.74 -5.49
C MET A 69 -4.34 21.58 -4.23
N GLY A 70 -3.08 21.64 -3.78
CA GLY A 70 -2.71 22.39 -2.59
C GLY A 70 -3.29 21.81 -1.30
N VAL A 71 -3.54 20.49 -1.27
CA VAL A 71 -4.05 19.79 -0.07
C VAL A 71 -2.95 19.64 1.00
N VAL A 72 -1.71 19.99 0.67
CA VAL A 72 -0.56 19.96 1.57
C VAL A 72 -0.62 21.19 2.49
N GLY A 73 -0.52 20.98 3.81
CA GLY A 73 -0.81 22.01 4.82
C GLY A 73 0.03 23.30 4.72
N ASP A 74 -0.48 24.36 5.37
CA ASP A 74 -0.11 25.78 5.24
C ASP A 74 1.39 26.17 5.38
N ASN A 75 2.29 25.23 5.73
CA ASN A 75 3.71 25.51 5.93
C ASN A 75 4.67 24.72 5.02
N HIS A 76 4.16 23.89 4.12
CA HIS A 76 5.02 23.05 3.28
C HIS A 76 5.97 23.86 2.39
N ASP A 77 5.50 24.98 1.84
CA ASP A 77 6.31 25.86 0.98
C ASP A 77 7.40 26.65 1.75
N THR A 78 7.44 26.52 3.09
CA THR A 78 8.48 27.10 3.93
C THR A 78 9.67 26.16 4.15
N LEU A 79 9.55 24.89 3.75
CA LEU A 79 10.62 23.91 3.87
C LEU A 79 11.71 24.14 2.81
N PRO A 80 12.99 23.86 3.12
CA PRO A 80 14.06 23.96 2.13
C PRO A 80 13.83 22.98 0.97
N GLU A 81 13.79 23.49 -0.25
CA GLU A 81 13.70 22.66 -1.45
C GLU A 81 14.94 21.76 -1.60
N ARG A 82 14.70 20.49 -1.93
CA ARG A 82 15.72 19.51 -2.29
C ARG A 82 15.47 19.01 -3.70
N ARG A 83 16.54 18.54 -4.34
CA ARG A 83 16.48 17.99 -5.71
C ARG A 83 15.51 16.81 -5.82
N ASP A 84 15.44 16.02 -4.76
CA ASP A 84 14.68 14.77 -4.74
C ASP A 84 13.26 15.00 -4.16
N ASP A 85 12.84 16.26 -3.94
CA ASP A 85 11.47 16.57 -3.53
C ASP A 85 10.48 16.13 -4.61
N TYR A 86 9.40 15.48 -4.19
CA TYR A 86 8.34 14.96 -5.06
C TYR A 86 8.82 13.88 -6.06
N ASP A 87 9.95 13.24 -5.79
CA ASP A 87 10.36 12.03 -6.48
C ASP A 87 9.54 10.83 -5.99
N TRP A 88 8.29 10.74 -6.47
CA TRP A 88 7.35 9.69 -6.08
C TRP A 88 7.80 8.30 -6.55
N ASP A 89 8.50 8.24 -7.69
CA ASP A 89 9.09 7.00 -8.20
C ASP A 89 10.23 6.55 -7.27
N GLY A 90 11.09 7.48 -6.84
CA GLY A 90 12.10 7.23 -5.82
C GLY A 90 11.52 6.78 -4.47
N CYS A 91 10.33 7.25 -4.07
CA CYS A 91 9.63 6.71 -2.90
C CYS A 91 9.27 5.23 -3.08
N SER A 92 8.80 4.84 -4.26
CA SER A 92 8.48 3.44 -4.57
C SER A 92 9.75 2.56 -4.49
N ASP A 93 10.87 3.04 -5.03
CA ASP A 93 12.13 2.30 -5.05
C ASP A 93 12.77 2.13 -3.65
N VAL A 94 12.56 3.11 -2.76
CA VAL A 94 13.19 3.13 -1.43
C VAL A 94 12.33 2.49 -0.34
N LEU A 95 11.00 2.66 -0.40
CA LEU A 95 10.10 2.25 0.69
C LEU A 95 9.60 0.82 0.56
N PHE A 96 9.43 0.33 -0.67
CA PHE A 96 8.94 -1.03 -0.90
C PHE A 96 10.02 -2.07 -0.57
N GLN A 97 9.61 -3.27 -0.14
CA GLN A 97 10.56 -4.38 -0.04
C GLN A 97 10.92 -4.91 -1.43
N ASP A 98 9.90 -5.06 -2.27
CA ASP A 98 9.97 -5.42 -3.68
C ASP A 98 8.72 -4.90 -4.41
N HIS A 99 8.59 -5.20 -5.70
CA HIS A 99 7.46 -4.76 -6.53
C HIS A 99 6.56 -5.91 -6.98
N ASP A 100 6.69 -7.09 -6.36
CA ASP A 100 5.99 -8.29 -6.83
C ASP A 100 4.48 -8.17 -6.61
N ILE A 101 4.05 -7.47 -5.55
CA ILE A 101 2.64 -7.15 -5.30
C ILE A 101 1.98 -6.36 -6.45
N LEU A 102 2.76 -5.64 -7.25
CA LEU A 102 2.27 -4.89 -8.40
C LEU A 102 2.02 -5.77 -9.63
N TRP A 103 2.57 -6.99 -9.67
CA TRP A 103 2.32 -7.93 -10.76
C TRP A 103 0.85 -8.31 -10.86
N LEU A 104 0.11 -8.22 -9.74
CA LEU A 104 -1.33 -8.50 -9.67
C LEU A 104 -2.20 -7.58 -10.55
N PHE A 105 -1.65 -6.46 -11.03
CA PHE A 105 -2.35 -5.60 -11.98
C PHE A 105 -2.24 -6.08 -13.43
N ASP A 106 -1.21 -6.86 -13.74
CA ASP A 106 -0.89 -7.32 -15.09
C ASP A 106 -1.33 -8.78 -15.26
N ALA A 107 -2.29 -8.99 -16.18
CA ALA A 107 -2.86 -10.30 -16.46
C ALA A 107 -1.82 -11.33 -16.96
N SER A 108 -0.66 -10.89 -17.45
CA SER A 108 0.42 -11.79 -17.86
C SER A 108 1.09 -12.52 -16.68
N TYR A 109 0.88 -12.04 -15.46
CA TYR A 109 1.37 -12.67 -14.22
C TYR A 109 0.25 -13.35 -13.41
N ASP A 110 -0.97 -13.49 -13.94
CA ASP A 110 -2.05 -14.20 -13.27
C ASP A 110 -1.59 -15.62 -12.85
N GLY A 111 -1.80 -15.99 -11.58
CA GLY A 111 -1.28 -17.21 -10.95
C GLY A 111 0.03 -17.00 -10.16
N SER A 112 0.69 -15.84 -10.28
CA SER A 112 1.85 -15.52 -9.44
C SER A 112 1.48 -15.27 -7.99
N GLU A 113 0.20 -15.09 -7.65
CA GLU A 113 -0.24 -14.86 -6.28
C GLU A 113 -0.18 -16.12 -5.40
N ASP A 114 -0.32 -17.31 -6.01
CA ASP A 114 -0.33 -18.57 -5.29
C ASP A 114 1.10 -19.12 -5.14
N PRO A 115 1.60 -19.31 -3.91
CA PRO A 115 2.96 -19.79 -3.67
C PRO A 115 3.24 -21.20 -4.22
N ASP A 116 2.21 -21.97 -4.56
CA ASP A 116 2.35 -23.31 -5.10
C ASP A 116 2.49 -23.37 -6.63
N THR A 117 2.45 -22.23 -7.33
CA THR A 117 2.66 -22.20 -8.79
C THR A 117 4.14 -22.18 -9.17
N ASP A 118 4.45 -22.70 -10.37
CA ASP A 118 5.82 -22.69 -10.90
C ASP A 118 6.33 -21.27 -11.11
N LEU A 119 5.47 -20.36 -11.56
CA LEU A 119 5.79 -18.95 -11.76
C LEU A 119 6.22 -18.29 -10.44
N ASN A 120 5.41 -18.45 -9.38
CA ASN A 120 5.73 -17.91 -8.07
C ASN A 120 7.05 -18.46 -7.52
N ARG A 121 7.22 -19.80 -7.53
CA ARG A 121 8.45 -20.43 -7.04
C ARG A 121 9.70 -20.02 -7.82
N HIS A 122 9.56 -19.83 -9.13
CA HIS A 122 10.68 -19.41 -9.99
C HIS A 122 11.18 -18.01 -9.62
N PHE A 123 10.25 -17.08 -9.42
CA PHE A 123 10.57 -15.68 -9.09
C PHE A 123 10.68 -15.40 -7.59
N ARG A 124 10.27 -16.34 -6.74
CA ARG A 124 10.26 -16.25 -5.27
C ARG A 124 9.36 -15.13 -4.73
N VAL A 125 8.23 -14.93 -5.38
CA VAL A 125 7.24 -13.88 -5.08
C VAL A 125 6.65 -14.01 -3.67
N GLY A 126 6.43 -15.23 -3.18
CA GLY A 126 5.78 -15.46 -1.89
C GLY A 126 4.25 -15.42 -1.98
N ASP A 127 3.55 -15.49 -0.85
CA ASP A 127 2.08 -15.62 -0.85
C ASP A 127 1.40 -14.25 -1.02
N LEU A 128 0.91 -13.96 -2.23
CA LEU A 128 0.16 -12.74 -2.53
C LEU A 128 -1.35 -13.00 -2.68
N ARG A 129 -1.85 -14.17 -2.26
CA ARG A 129 -3.29 -14.40 -2.18
C ARG A 129 -3.90 -13.39 -1.20
N PRO A 130 -5.14 -12.91 -1.41
CA PRO A 130 -5.71 -11.85 -0.57
C PRO A 130 -5.74 -12.17 0.92
N CYS A 131 -5.86 -13.45 1.31
CA CYS A 131 -5.82 -13.88 2.70
C CYS A 131 -4.45 -13.71 3.37
N ALA A 132 -3.37 -13.67 2.59
CA ALA A 132 -2.00 -13.53 3.08
C ALA A 132 -1.52 -12.07 3.15
N TRP A 133 -2.25 -11.12 2.55
CA TRP A 133 -1.85 -9.71 2.46
C TRP A 133 -1.57 -9.02 3.80
N PHE A 134 -2.12 -9.55 4.90
CA PHE A 134 -1.95 -8.98 6.24
C PHE A 134 -0.88 -9.70 7.07
N THR A 135 -0.23 -10.70 6.49
CA THR A 135 0.87 -11.42 7.12
C THR A 135 2.13 -10.57 7.05
N THR A 136 2.79 -10.38 8.20
CA THR A 136 4.01 -9.59 8.26
C THR A 136 5.15 -10.28 7.51
N PHE A 137 5.91 -9.50 6.74
CA PHE A 137 7.14 -9.96 6.10
C PHE A 137 8.13 -10.51 7.14
N GLY A 138 8.84 -11.58 6.78
CA GLY A 138 9.71 -12.30 7.73
C GLY A 138 10.88 -11.46 8.28
N ASN A 139 11.23 -10.36 7.63
CA ASN A 139 12.27 -9.42 8.05
C ASN A 139 11.73 -8.23 8.88
N HIS A 140 10.43 -8.12 9.09
CA HIS A 140 9.79 -7.03 9.82
C HIS A 140 9.17 -7.48 11.15
N LYS A 141 9.05 -6.55 12.09
CA LYS A 141 8.26 -6.78 13.31
C LYS A 141 6.78 -6.53 13.03
N PRO A 142 5.88 -7.42 13.48
CA PRO A 142 4.45 -7.21 13.29
C PRO A 142 4.00 -5.91 13.95
N ARG A 143 3.01 -5.26 13.34
CA ARG A 143 2.29 -4.13 13.95
C ARG A 143 1.58 -4.61 15.22
N ASP A 144 1.38 -3.71 16.20
CA ASP A 144 0.66 -4.05 17.44
C ASP A 144 -0.75 -4.56 17.12
N PRO A 145 -1.13 -5.80 17.50
CA PRO A 145 -2.46 -6.33 17.22
C PRO A 145 -3.58 -5.54 17.91
N ALA A 146 -3.29 -4.84 19.01
CA ALA A 146 -4.24 -4.02 19.76
C ALA A 146 -4.41 -2.59 19.23
N ARG A 147 -3.70 -2.19 18.16
CA ARG A 147 -3.89 -0.87 17.54
C ARG A 147 -5.32 -0.74 17.02
N GLY A 148 -6.10 0.18 17.57
CA GLY A 148 -7.49 0.39 17.15
C GLY A 148 -7.59 0.91 15.73
N PHE A 149 -8.81 1.01 15.20
CA PHE A 149 -9.09 1.83 14.02
C PHE A 149 -9.23 3.28 14.51
N GLN A 150 -8.32 4.18 14.13
CA GLN A 150 -8.57 5.60 14.38
C GLN A 150 -9.72 6.09 13.49
N ARG A 151 -10.50 7.02 14.02
CA ARG A 151 -11.73 7.54 13.41
C ARG A 151 -11.47 8.78 12.59
#